data_AF-A0A099ZWK0-F1
#
_entry.id   AF-A0A099ZWK0-F1
#
_cell.length_a   1.000
_cell.length_b   1.000
_cell.length_c   1.000
_cell.angle_alpha   90.00
_cell.angle_beta   90.00
_cell.angle_gamma   90.00
#
_symmetry.space_group_name_H-M   'P 1'
#
loop_
_entity.id
_entity.type
_entity.pdbx_description
1 polymer ?
#
loop_
_entity_poly.entity_id
_entity_poly.type
_entity_poly.pdbx_seq_one_letter_code
_entity_poly.pdbx_strand_id
1 'polypeptide(L)'
;TQQDETGAYLIDRDPTYFGPILNYLRHGKLIINKELAEEGVLEEAEFYNIASLVRLVKERIRDNENRTSQGPVKHVYRVLQCQEEELTQMVSTMSDGWKFEQV
;
A
#
# COMPACT_ATOMS: atom_id res chain seq x y z
N THR A 1 12.56 15.59 33.88
CA THR A 1 12.14 15.97 32.51
C THR A 1 12.74 17.31 32.19
N GLN A 2 13.40 17.47 31.04
CA GLN A 2 13.83 18.79 30.57
C GLN A 2 12.61 19.47 29.95
N GLN A 3 12.09 20.46 30.65
CA GLN A 3 11.08 21.38 30.13
C GLN A 3 11.73 22.74 29.93
N ASP A 4 11.35 23.45 28.86
CA ASP A 4 11.79 24.83 28.65
C ASP A 4 11.01 25.83 29.52
N GLU A 5 11.32 27.12 29.39
CA GLU A 5 10.68 28.21 30.13
C GLU A 5 9.16 28.33 29.86
N THR A 6 8.68 27.75 28.77
CA THR A 6 7.25 27.73 28.39
C THR A 6 6.52 26.48 28.88
N GLY A 7 7.25 25.54 29.50
CA GLY A 7 6.72 24.26 29.97
C GLY A 7 6.65 23.18 28.89
N ALA A 8 7.21 23.41 27.70
CA ALA A 8 7.26 22.41 26.64
C ALA A 8 8.27 21.31 26.98
N TYR A 9 7.92 20.05 26.70
CA TYR A 9 8.83 18.92 26.89
C TYR A 9 9.81 18.85 25.72
N LEU A 10 11.10 18.70 26.03
CA LEU A 10 12.12 18.47 25.01
C LEU A 10 12.07 17.00 24.56
N ILE A 11 11.97 16.79 23.24
CA ILE A 11 12.07 15.49 22.60
C ILE A 11 13.19 15.59 21.56
N ASP A 12 14.25 14.81 21.74
CA ASP A 12 15.40 14.75 20.83
C ASP A 12 15.13 13.79 19.66
N ARG A 13 14.06 14.07 18.92
CA ARG A 13 13.59 13.29 17.76
C ARG A 13 13.22 14.20 16.61
N ASP A 14 13.15 13.62 15.42
CA ASP A 14 12.81 14.36 14.21
C ASP A 14 11.31 14.75 14.23
N PRO A 15 10.99 16.07 14.26
CA PRO A 15 9.61 16.51 14.27
C PRO A 15 8.85 16.17 12.97
N THR A 16 9.57 15.90 11.87
CA THR A 16 9.00 15.62 10.54
C THR A 16 8.12 14.38 10.56
N TYR A 17 8.55 13.34 11.28
CA TYR A 17 7.83 12.06 11.36
C TYR A 17 6.88 11.96 12.55
N PHE A 18 6.91 12.94 13.46
CA PHE A 18 6.07 12.92 14.67
C PHE A 18 4.59 13.21 14.39
N GLY A 19 4.28 13.98 13.34
CA GLY A 19 2.92 14.36 12.97
C GLY A 19 1.95 13.17 12.84
N PRO A 20 2.27 12.14 12.04
CA PRO A 20 1.50 10.90 11.95
C PRO A 20 1.30 10.19 13.30
N ILE A 21 2.33 10.15 14.15
CA ILE A 21 2.27 9.52 15.47
C ILE A 21 1.25 10.24 16.35
N LEU A 22 1.36 11.58 16.42
CA LEU A 22 0.47 12.40 17.22
C LEU A 22 -0.98 12.30 16.75
N ASN A 23 -1.21 12.27 15.44
CA ASN A 23 -2.55 12.11 14.87
C ASN A 23 -3.13 10.73 15.14
N TYR A 24 -2.32 9.68 15.05
CA TYR A 24 -2.75 8.35 15.46
C TYR A 24 -3.20 8.31 16.93
N LEU A 25 -2.46 8.95 17.84
CA LEU A 25 -2.86 9.04 19.24
C LEU A 25 -4.14 9.87 19.45
N ARG A 26 -4.39 10.89 18.62
CA ARG A 26 -5.60 11.73 18.68
C ARG A 26 -6.86 11.00 18.25
N HIS A 27 -6.81 10.24 17.16
CA HIS A 27 -8.03 9.70 16.52
C HIS A 27 -7.93 8.23 16.07
N GLY A 28 -6.83 7.54 16.34
CA GLY A 28 -6.68 6.10 16.09
C GLY A 28 -6.53 5.68 14.63
N LYS A 29 -6.20 6.62 13.72
CA LYS A 29 -6.05 6.34 12.28
C LYS A 29 -4.65 6.68 11.80
N LEU A 30 -4.06 5.79 11.01
CA LEU A 30 -2.77 6.03 10.35
C LEU A 30 -3.00 6.91 9.11
N ILE A 31 -2.42 8.11 9.12
CA ILE A 31 -2.45 9.04 8.00
C ILE A 31 -1.01 9.52 7.78
N ILE A 32 -0.45 9.19 6.61
CA ILE A 32 0.90 9.56 6.19
C ILE A 32 0.78 10.34 4.87
N ASN A 33 1.42 11.52 4.81
CA ASN A 33 1.48 12.30 3.57
C ASN A 33 2.32 11.58 2.52
N LYS A 34 2.02 11.77 1.24
CA LYS A 34 2.71 11.06 0.15
C LYS A 34 4.19 11.39 0.06
N GLU A 35 4.58 12.60 0.43
CA GLU A 35 5.98 13.04 0.45
C GLU A 35 6.77 12.52 1.67
N LEU A 36 6.12 11.93 2.66
CA LEU A 36 6.76 11.45 3.88
C LEU A 36 7.14 9.97 3.74
N ALA A 37 8.40 9.64 4.00
CA ALA A 37 8.87 8.25 3.98
C ALA A 37 8.19 7.44 5.10
N GLU A 38 7.58 6.31 4.72
CA GLU A 38 6.85 5.45 5.67
C GLU A 38 7.82 4.79 6.67
N GLU A 39 9.07 4.56 6.27
CA GLU A 39 10.15 4.04 7.10
C GLU A 39 10.49 4.97 8.27
N GLY A 40 10.52 6.29 8.04
CA GLY A 40 10.77 7.23 9.14
C GLY A 40 9.61 7.29 10.14
N VAL A 41 8.37 7.13 9.66
CA VAL A 41 7.20 6.99 10.54
C VAL A 41 7.27 5.69 11.35
N LEU A 42 7.80 4.61 10.77
CA LEU A 42 8.00 3.35 11.46
C LEU A 42 9.00 3.50 12.62
N GLU A 43 10.15 4.13 12.37
CA GLU A 43 11.17 4.39 13.39
C GLU A 43 10.62 5.19 14.59
N GLU A 44 9.82 6.23 14.34
CA GLU A 44 9.17 6.98 15.42
C GLU A 44 8.13 6.12 16.16
N ALA A 45 7.32 5.34 15.45
CA ALA A 45 6.32 4.47 16.09
C ALA A 45 6.96 3.41 17.03
N GLU A 46 8.14 2.89 16.64
CA GLU A 46 8.94 1.98 17.47
C GLU A 46 9.58 2.73 18.66
N PHE A 47 10.12 3.93 18.44
CA PHE A 47 10.69 4.78 19.51
C PHE A 47 9.67 5.11 20.62
N TYR A 48 8.46 5.53 20.25
CA TYR A 48 7.39 5.80 21.22
C TYR A 48 6.68 4.53 21.73
N ASN A 49 7.11 3.35 21.27
CA ASN A 49 6.60 2.04 21.67
C ASN A 49 5.07 1.88 21.50
N ILE A 50 4.54 2.35 20.37
CA ILE A 50 3.10 2.26 20.05
C ILE A 50 2.88 1.02 19.19
N ALA A 51 2.81 -0.17 19.83
CA ALA A 51 2.79 -1.46 19.14
C ALA A 51 1.68 -1.60 18.07
N SER A 52 0.50 -1.05 18.32
CA SER A 52 -0.60 -1.06 17.35
C SER A 52 -0.29 -0.24 16.10
N LEU A 53 0.42 0.88 16.26
CA LEU A 53 0.83 1.75 15.16
C LEU A 53 1.97 1.11 14.36
N VAL A 54 2.97 0.53 15.04
CA VAL A 54 4.07 -0.21 14.41
C VAL A 54 3.51 -1.28 13.46
N ARG A 55 2.52 -2.04 13.91
CA ARG A 55 1.85 -3.05 13.08
C ARG A 55 1.20 -2.45 11.83
N LEU A 56 0.46 -1.35 11.98
CA LEU A 56 -0.23 -0.69 10.87
C LEU A 56 0.75 -0.11 9.84
N VAL A 57 1.88 0.46 10.28
CA VAL A 57 2.89 1.01 9.36
C VAL A 57 3.60 -0.11 8.60
N LYS A 58 3.94 -1.23 9.26
CA LYS A 58 4.52 -2.41 8.58
C LYS A 58 3.58 -3.01 7.54
N GLU A 59 2.28 -3.12 7.87
CA GLU A 59 1.26 -3.57 6.91
C GLU A 59 1.19 -2.63 5.70
N ARG A 60 1.22 -1.31 5.93
CA ARG A 60 1.19 -0.29 4.88
C ARG A 60 2.39 -0.38 3.92
N ILE A 61 3.61 -0.50 4.45
CA ILE A 61 4.85 -0.61 3.65
C ILE A 61 4.77 -1.85 2.76
N ARG A 62 4.40 -3.01 3.33
CA ARG A 62 4.25 -4.27 2.58
C ARG A 62 3.23 -4.15 1.45
N ASP A 63 2.10 -3.49 1.69
CA ASP A 63 1.06 -3.32 0.67
C ASP A 63 1.53 -2.42 -0.48
N ASN A 64 2.33 -1.39 -0.19
CA ASN A 64 2.95 -0.53 -1.20
C ASN A 64 4.03 -1.28 -2.01
N GLU A 65 4.85 -2.10 -1.36
CA GLU A 65 5.81 -2.98 -2.04
C GLU A 65 5.10 -3.96 -2.97
N ASN A 66 4.00 -4.58 -2.51
CA ASN A 66 3.21 -5.50 -3.34
C ASN A 66 2.63 -4.82 -4.58
N ARG A 67 2.16 -3.58 -4.46
CA ARG A 67 1.66 -2.77 -5.59
C ARG A 67 2.76 -2.45 -6.59
N THR A 68 3.94 -2.13 -6.11
CA THR A 68 5.11 -1.78 -6.94
C THR A 68 5.74 -3.03 -7.57
N SER A 69 5.62 -4.17 -6.89
CA SER A 69 6.14 -5.48 -7.31
C SER A 69 5.23 -6.23 -8.27
N GLN A 70 4.06 -5.68 -8.63
CA GLN A 70 3.29 -6.18 -9.77
C GLN A 70 4.09 -5.90 -11.04
N GLY A 71 4.95 -6.85 -11.39
CA GLY A 71 5.69 -6.84 -12.64
C GLY A 71 4.75 -6.78 -13.85
N PRO A 72 5.31 -6.65 -15.07
CA PRO A 72 4.50 -6.60 -16.28
C PRO A 72 3.51 -7.77 -16.32
N VAL A 73 2.25 -7.47 -16.61
CA VAL A 73 1.17 -8.45 -16.67
C VAL A 73 1.60 -9.54 -17.66
N LYS A 74 1.67 -10.79 -17.18
CA LYS A 74 1.99 -11.92 -18.06
C LYS A 74 0.79 -12.20 -18.95
N HIS A 75 0.93 -11.89 -20.24
CA HIS A 75 -0.07 -12.27 -21.24
C HIS A 75 0.02 -13.77 -21.52
N VAL A 76 -1.12 -14.46 -21.44
CA VAL A 76 -1.25 -15.88 -21.76
C VAL A 76 -2.18 -16.02 -22.96
N TYR A 77 -1.70 -16.68 -24.00
CA TYR A 77 -2.46 -16.87 -25.24
C TYR A 77 -2.97 -18.31 -25.32
N ARG A 78 -4.17 -18.47 -25.88
CA ARG A 78 -4.74 -19.76 -26.26
C ARG A 78 -5.20 -19.70 -27.69
N VAL A 79 -4.78 -20.67 -28.49
CA VAL A 79 -5.30 -20.86 -29.85
C VAL A 79 -6.55 -21.72 -29.73
N LEU A 80 -7.66 -21.21 -30.24
CA LEU A 80 -8.93 -21.92 -30.33
C LEU A 80 -9.18 -22.22 -31.81
N GLN A 81 -9.60 -23.44 -32.10
CA GLN A 81 -9.96 -23.88 -33.44
C GLN A 81 -11.41 -24.36 -33.40
N CYS A 82 -12.22 -23.86 -34.33
CA CYS A 82 -13.61 -24.26 -34.50
C CYS A 82 -13.94 -24.35 -36.00
N GLN A 83 -15.09 -24.94 -36.31
CA GLN A 83 -15.66 -24.87 -37.67
C GLN A 83 -16.28 -23.49 -37.92
N GLU A 84 -16.47 -23.10 -39.19
CA GLU A 84 -17.03 -21.78 -39.56
C GLU A 84 -18.40 -21.54 -38.92
N GLU A 85 -19.25 -22.57 -38.92
CA GLU A 85 -20.58 -22.58 -38.33
C GLU A 85 -20.61 -22.49 -36.79
N GLU A 86 -19.49 -22.74 -36.12
CA GLU A 86 -19.38 -22.72 -34.65
C GLU A 86 -18.78 -21.41 -34.11
N LEU A 87 -18.29 -20.52 -34.98
CA LEU A 87 -17.51 -19.34 -34.61
C LEU A 87 -18.25 -18.41 -33.64
N THR A 88 -19.51 -18.08 -33.95
CA THR A 88 -20.33 -17.18 -33.12
C THR A 88 -20.55 -17.76 -31.73
N GLN A 89 -20.85 -19.06 -31.66
CA GLN A 89 -21.06 -19.76 -30.39
C GLN A 89 -19.77 -19.75 -29.57
N MET A 90 -18.64 -20.12 -30.17
CA MET A 90 -17.33 -20.15 -29.51
C MET A 90 -16.97 -18.79 -28.87
N VAL A 91 -17.10 -17.69 -29.64
CA VAL A 91 -16.79 -16.34 -29.13
C VAL A 91 -17.77 -15.92 -28.03
N SER A 92 -19.06 -16.27 -28.16
CA SER A 92 -20.08 -15.92 -27.16
C SER A 92 -19.92 -16.61 -25.81
N THR A 93 -19.29 -17.80 -25.78
CA THR A 93 -19.07 -18.60 -24.57
C THR A 93 -17.65 -18.47 -24.00
N MET A 94 -16.86 -17.50 -24.48
CA MET A 94 -15.50 -17.27 -23.97
C MET A 94 -15.54 -16.93 -22.47
N SER A 95 -14.66 -17.55 -21.68
CA SER A 95 -14.63 -17.35 -20.22
C SER A 95 -14.25 -15.92 -19.84
N ASP A 96 -14.77 -15.45 -18.70
CA ASP A 96 -14.48 -14.11 -18.18
C ASP A 96 -12.96 -13.87 -18.03
N GLY A 97 -12.49 -12.74 -18.55
CA GLY A 97 -11.10 -12.32 -18.49
C GLY A 97 -10.25 -12.65 -19.73
N TRP A 98 -10.77 -13.41 -20.70
CA TRP A 98 -10.12 -13.60 -21.99
C TRP A 98 -10.46 -12.46 -22.95
N LYS A 99 -9.47 -12.05 -23.76
CA LYS A 99 -9.64 -11.05 -24.80
C LYS A 99 -9.37 -11.67 -26.16
N PHE A 100 -10.14 -11.26 -27.15
CA PHE A 100 -9.91 -11.62 -28.54
C PHE A 100 -8.75 -10.80 -29.11
N GLU A 101 -7.78 -11.45 -29.74
CA GLU A 101 -6.58 -10.81 -30.31
C GLU A 101 -6.58 -10.84 -31.84
N GLN A 102 -6.80 -12.02 -32.46
CA GLN A 102 -6.86 -12.18 -33.91
C GLN A 102 -7.73 -13.38 -34.33
N VAL A 103 -8.23 -13.36 -35.57
CA VAL A 103 -8.87 -14.50 -36.28
C VAL A 103 -7.96 -14.97 -37.41
#